data_AF-A0A820G5X1-F1
#
_entry.id   AF-A0A820G5X1-F1
#
_cell.length_a   1.000
_cell.length_b   1.000
_cell.length_c   1.000
_cell.angle_alpha   90.00
_cell.angle_beta   90.00
_cell.angle_gamma   90.00
#
_symmetry.space_group_name_H-M   'P 1'
#
loop_
_entity.id
_entity.type
_entity.pdbx_description
1 polymer ?
#
loop_
_entity_poly.entity_id
_entity_poly.type
_entity_poly.pdbx_seq_one_letter_code
_entity_poly.pdbx_strand_id
1 'polypeptide(L)' 'MILTIFLLAITLCLIFGYICILKSRCNYFKQRGLSGPSPVLFFGHYRILWSLPNLSEQLRQWTQQYGSIYGLLEGTRP' A
#
# COMPACT_ATOMS: atom_id res chain seq x y z
N MET A 1 -22.94 -26.17 -13.54
CA MET A 1 -22.10 -25.33 -14.43
C MET A 1 -22.50 -23.86 -14.40
N ILE A 2 -23.77 -23.49 -14.58
CA ILE A 2 -24.20 -22.07 -14.55
C ILE A 2 -23.99 -21.43 -13.16
N LEU A 3 -24.39 -22.11 -12.08
CA LEU A 3 -24.19 -21.63 -10.71
C LEU A 3 -22.70 -21.40 -10.37
N THR A 4 -21.82 -22.30 -10.79
CA THR A 4 -20.38 -22.21 -10.55
C THR A 4 -19.75 -21.04 -11.31
N ILE A 5 -20.20 -20.77 -12.55
CA ILE A 5 -19.77 -19.60 -13.32
C ILE A 5 -20.23 -18.31 -12.66
N PHE A 6 -21.47 -18.28 -12.16
CA PHE A 6 -22.02 -17.11 -11.46
C PHE A 6 -21.27 -16.81 -10.15
N LEU A 7 -20.99 -17.83 -9.35
CA LEU A 7 -20.17 -17.69 -8.14
C LEU A 7 -18.76 -17.19 -8.46
N LEU A 8 -18.13 -17.72 -9.52
CA LEU A 8 -16.80 -17.29 -9.96
C LEU A 8 -16.79 -15.83 -10.44
N ALA A 9 -17.84 -15.39 -11.15
CA ALA A 9 -17.97 -13.99 -11.56
C ALA A 9 -18.09 -13.05 -10.35
N ILE A 10 -18.87 -13.43 -9.32
CA ILE A 10 -19.02 -12.65 -8.09
C ILE A 10 -17.68 -12.55 -7.35
N THR A 11 -16.96 -13.66 -7.18
CA THR A 11 -15.67 -13.64 -6.47
C THR A 11 -14.65 -12.77 -7.20
N LEU A 12 -14.57 -12.84 -8.53
CA LEU A 12 -13.71 -11.96 -9.33
C LEU A 12 -14.09 -10.48 -9.18
N CYS A 13 -15.39 -10.17 -9.16
CA CYS A 13 -15.87 -8.79 -8.97
C CYS A 13 -15.50 -8.25 -7.59
N LEU A 14 -15.65 -9.07 -6.53
CA LEU A 14 -15.24 -8.71 -5.18
C LEU A 14 -13.73 -8.49 -5.08
N ILE A 15 -12.92 -9.37 -5.68
CA ILE A 15 -11.45 -9.23 -5.72
C ILE A 15 -11.07 -7.94 -6.44
N PHE A 16 -11.68 -7.65 -7.59
CA PHE A 16 -11.41 -6.43 -8.34
C PHE A 16 -11.76 -5.18 -7.55
N GLY A 17 -12.95 -5.15 -6.93
CA GLY A 17 -13.37 -4.05 -6.05
C GLY A 17 -12.41 -3.83 -4.89
N TYR A 18 -11.95 -4.92 -4.25
CA TYR A 18 -10.97 -4.86 -3.19
C TYR A 18 -9.62 -4.27 -3.65
N ILE A 19 -9.10 -4.70 -4.80
CA ILE A 19 -7.85 -4.17 -5.38
C ILE A 19 -7.99 -2.67 -5.69
N CYS A 20 -9.16 -2.23 -6.18
CA CYS A 20 -9.40 -0.84 -6.49
C CYS A 20 -9.37 0.05 -5.23
N ILE A 21 -10.02 -0.39 -4.14
CA ILE A 21 -9.97 0.28 -2.83
C ILE A 21 -8.52 0.36 -2.34
N LEU A 22 -7.77 -0.74 -2.44
CA LEU A 22 -6.39 -0.82 -2.01
C LEU A 22 -5.49 0.17 -2.78
N LYS A 23 -5.66 0.26 -4.10
CA LYS A 23 -4.94 1.22 -4.94
C LYS A 23 -5.26 2.66 -4.55
N SER A 24 -6.53 2.95 -4.22
CA SER A 24 -6.95 4.27 -3.75
C SER A 24 -6.24 4.65 -2.44
N ARG A 25 -6.14 3.70 -1.49
CA ARG A 25 -5.41 3.92 -0.22
C ARG A 25 -3.91 4.12 -0.43
N CYS A 26 -3.26 3.34 -1.30
CA CYS A 26 -1.84 3.54 -1.64
C CYS A 26 -1.58 4.91 -2.28
N ASN A 27 -2.55 5.46 -3.01
CA ASN A 27 -2.46 6.78 -3.64
C ASN A 27 -2.89 7.93 -2.72
N TYR A 28 -3.35 7.66 -1.49
CA TYR A 28 -3.86 8.67 -0.55
C TYR A 28 -2.87 9.82 -0.30
N PHE A 29 -1.59 9.50 -0.10
CA PHE A 29 -0.53 10.48 0.11
C PHE A 29 -0.10 11.18 -1.17
N LYS A 30 -0.02 10.45 -2.29
CA LYS A 30 0.27 11.01 -3.62
C LYS A 30 -0.77 12.05 -4.03
N GLN A 31 -2.05 11.77 -3.76
CA GLN A 31 -3.16 12.71 -4.01
C GLN A 31 -3.06 14.00 -3.18
N ARG A 32 -2.38 13.97 -2.04
CA ARG A 32 -2.16 15.12 -1.15
C ARG A 32 -0.85 15.87 -1.44
N GLY A 33 -0.14 15.50 -2.50
CA GLY A 33 1.16 16.09 -2.85
C GLY A 33 2.27 15.72 -1.87
N LEU A 34 2.06 14.70 -1.03
CA LEU A 34 3.10 14.22 -0.12
C LEU A 34 4.00 13.25 -0.84
N SER A 35 5.29 13.61 -0.90
CA SER A 35 6.36 12.73 -1.32
C SER A 35 6.52 11.59 -0.32
N GLY A 36 6.91 10.41 -0.80
CA GLY A 36 7.16 9.28 0.08
C GLY A 36 7.60 8.04 -0.68
N PRO A 37 8.11 7.04 0.05
CA PRO A 37 8.46 5.75 -0.53
C PRO A 37 7.22 5.11 -1.19
N SER A 38 7.45 4.36 -2.26
CA SER A 38 6.35 3.66 -2.94
C SER A 38 5.87 2.49 -2.08
N PRO A 39 4.60 2.48 -1.64
CA PRO A 39 4.07 1.41 -0.82
C PRO A 39 3.95 0.13 -1.64
N VAL A 40 4.26 -1.01 -1.03
CA VAL A 40 3.97 -2.33 -1.62
C VAL A 40 2.49 -2.62 -1.47
N LEU A 41 1.84 -3.14 -2.52
CA LEU A 41 0.43 -3.54 -2.45
C LEU A 41 0.23 -4.55 -1.30
N PHE A 42 -0.85 -4.40 -0.54
CA PHE A 42 -1.24 -5.14 0.68
C PHE A 42 -0.41 -4.88 1.94
N PHE A 43 0.92 -4.84 1.83
CA PHE A 43 1.82 -4.74 2.99
C PHE A 43 2.31 -3.31 3.29
N GLY A 44 2.07 -2.35 2.40
CA GLY A 44 2.55 -0.99 2.57
C GLY A 44 4.07 -0.95 2.70
N HIS A 45 4.56 -0.33 3.76
CA HIS A 45 5.99 -0.28 4.07
C HIS A 45 6.47 -1.37 5.03
N TYR A 46 5.58 -2.17 5.62
CA TYR A 46 5.98 -3.22 6.56
C TYR A 46 6.94 -4.23 5.94
N ARG A 47 6.76 -4.55 4.65
CA ARG A 47 7.67 -5.48 3.96
C ARG A 47 9.11 -4.97 3.97
N ILE A 48 9.31 -3.66 3.78
CA ILE A 48 10.63 -3.02 3.75
C ILE A 48 11.16 -2.94 5.19
N LEU A 49 10.33 -2.44 6.11
CA LEU A 49 10.68 -2.26 7.51
C LEU A 49 11.08 -3.57 8.19
N TRP A 50 10.33 -4.65 8.01
CA TRP A 50 10.65 -5.96 8.60
C TRP A 50 11.84 -6.68 7.95
N SER A 51 12.18 -6.32 6.70
CA SER A 51 13.35 -6.89 6.03
C SER A 51 14.67 -6.28 6.49
N LEU A 52 14.61 -5.12 7.14
CA LEU A 52 15.78 -4.34 7.53
C LEU A 52 16.12 -4.59 9.01
N PRO A 53 17.40 -4.80 9.35
CA PRO A 53 17.82 -4.96 10.74
C PRO A 53 17.67 -3.67 11.55
N ASN A 54 17.76 -2.50 10.90
CA ASN A 54 17.72 -1.18 11.54
C ASN A 54 16.63 -0.29 10.94
N LEU A 55 15.47 -0.25 11.59
CA LEU A 55 14.33 0.59 11.20
C LEU A 55 14.66 2.10 11.26
N SER A 56 15.42 2.51 12.27
CA SER A 56 15.79 3.91 12.51
C SER A 56 16.62 4.50 11.37
N GLU A 57 17.58 3.73 10.84
CA GLU A 57 18.40 4.16 9.71
C GLU A 57 17.56 4.32 8.44
N GLN A 58 16.62 3.40 8.19
CA GLN A 58 15.70 3.51 7.05
C GLN A 58 14.82 4.75 7.14
N LEU A 59 14.27 5.04 8.32
CA LEU A 59 13.50 6.26 8.56
C LEU A 59 14.36 7.51 8.37
N ARG A 60 15.61 7.50 8.85
CA ARG A 60 16.55 8.62 8.63
C ARG A 60 16.80 8.86 7.15
N GLN A 61 17.02 7.81 6.36
CA GLN A 61 17.21 7.89 4.92
C GLN A 61 15.98 8.44 4.21
N TRP A 62 14.78 7.99 4.60
CA TRP A 62 13.53 8.52 4.03
C TRP A 62 13.32 9.99 4.38
N THR A 63 13.63 10.41 5.61
CA THR A 63 13.57 11.82 6.00
C THR A 63 14.56 12.67 5.18
N GLN A 64 15.77 12.14 4.92
CA GLN A 64 16.76 12.83 4.06
C GLN A 64 16.31 12.92 2.60
N GLN A 65 15.62 11.89 2.08
CA GLN A 65 15.24 11.80 0.68
C GLN A 65 13.93 12.53 0.35
N TYR A 66 12.91 12.41 1.21
CA TYR A 66 11.56 12.90 0.96
C TYR A 66 11.22 14.18 1.77
N GLY A 67 12.10 14.59 2.68
CA GLY A 67 11.94 15.78 3.52
C GLY A 67 11.38 15.46 4.91
N SER A 68 11.08 16.51 5.67
CA SER A 68 10.58 16.40 7.04
C SER A 68 9.18 15.80 7.15
N ILE A 69 8.40 15.82 6.07
CA ILE A 69 7.04 15.29 6.01
C ILE A 69 6.92 14.34 4.82
N TYR A 70 6.66 13.07 5.09
CA TYR A 70 6.38 12.07 4.07
C TYR A 70 5.32 11.08 4.55
N GLY A 71 4.58 10.52 3.59
CA GLY A 71 3.52 9.55 3.87
C GLY A 71 4.06 8.13 4.01
N LEU A 72 3.63 7.42 5.04
CA LEU A 72 3.91 6.00 5.23
C LEU A 72 2.60 5.22 5.33
N LEU A 73 2.46 4.15 4.54
CA LEU A 73 1.41 3.16 4.78
C LEU A 73 1.87 2.04 5.72
N GLU A 74 1.09 1.80 6.75
CA GLU A 74 1.12 0.63 7.62
C GLU A 74 0.14 -0.44 7.10
N GLY A 75 0.65 -1.35 6.26
CA GLY A 75 -0.20 -2.32 5.56
C GLY A 75 -1.11 -1.63 4.54
N THR A 76 -2.39 -1.51 4.87
CA THR A 76 -3.40 -0.82 4.05
C THR A 76 -3.89 0.49 4.68
N ARG A 77 -3.29 0.90 5.81
CA ARG A 77 -3.66 2.13 6.52
C ARG A 77 -2.65 3.22 6.18
N PRO A 78 -3.10 4.38 5.64
CA PRO A 78 -2.26 5.56 5.58
C PRO A 78 -2.00 6.10 6.98
#